data_AF-A0A934EN86-F1
#
_entry.id   AF-A0A934EN86-F1
#
_cell.length_a   1.000
_cell.length_b   1.000
_cell.length_c   1.000
_cell.angle_alpha   90.00
_cell.angle_beta   90.00
_cell.angle_gamma   90.00
#
_symmetry.space_group_name_H-M   'P 1'
#
loop_
_entity.id
_entity.type
_entity.pdbx_description
1 polymer ?
#
loop_
_entity_poly.entity_id
_entity_poly.type
_entity_poly.pdbx_seq_one_letter_code
_entity_poly.pdbx_strand_id
1 'polypeptide(L)'
;MTPKEPPSAAVTLPSGLVIRGLRDSKQTAEKDRKRLFWEIVSTADAVGVGIVEADIIDRINILQSTKLAMKMAVDDLGIRPALLLIDAVRLTDVNLHQKSFIKGESVSAAIAAASIIAKVVRDDIMLDYHDRYPEYNFKGHKGYGTREHIECINEYGPCLIHRKSFCKVKDVQLPFL
;
A
#
# COMPACT_ATOMS: atom_id res chain seq x y z
N MET A 1 -6.88 -13.50 2.16
CA MET A 1 -7.22 -12.12 2.54
C MET A 1 -5.95 -11.30 2.66
N THR A 2 -5.81 -10.23 1.89
CA THR A 2 -4.72 -9.26 1.99
C THR A 2 -5.26 -8.02 2.70
N PRO A 3 -5.21 -7.93 4.04
CA PRO A 3 -5.80 -6.80 4.75
C PRO A 3 -5.07 -5.49 4.48
N LYS A 4 -5.91 -4.46 4.40
CA LYS A 4 -5.74 -3.00 4.42
C LYS A 4 -4.43 -2.36 3.97
N GLU A 5 -3.27 -2.80 4.44
CA GLU A 5 -2.08 -1.98 4.29
C GLU A 5 -1.40 -2.25 2.94
N PRO A 6 -1.39 -1.22 2.06
CA PRO A 6 -0.78 -1.27 0.75
C PRO A 6 0.75 -1.37 0.87
N PRO A 7 1.46 -1.56 -0.26
CA PRO A 7 2.76 -0.94 -0.41
C PRO A 7 2.81 0.45 0.25
N SER A 8 3.93 0.78 0.87
CA SER A 8 4.19 2.14 1.32
C SER A 8 4.85 2.93 0.20
N ALA A 9 4.67 4.24 0.19
CA ALA A 9 5.39 5.13 -0.71
C ALA A 9 5.99 6.30 0.08
N ALA A 10 7.09 6.83 -0.42
CA ALA A 10 7.69 8.05 0.05
C ALA A 10 7.80 9.01 -1.15
N VAL A 11 7.44 10.27 -0.94
CA VAL A 11 7.44 11.27 -2.01
C VAL A 11 8.06 12.55 -1.49
N THR A 12 8.95 13.13 -2.28
CA THR A 12 9.49 14.48 -2.07
C THR A 12 9.00 15.37 -3.20
N LEU A 13 8.48 16.55 -2.84
CA LEU A 13 7.89 17.48 -3.80
C LEU A 13 8.69 18.78 -3.80
N PRO A 14 8.89 19.41 -4.97
CA PRO A 14 9.48 20.73 -5.07
C PRO A 14 8.73 21.74 -4.21
N SER A 15 9.48 22.68 -3.62
CA SER A 15 8.89 23.78 -2.85
C SER A 15 7.93 24.61 -3.73
N GLY A 16 6.73 24.86 -3.22
CA GLY A 16 5.71 25.64 -3.92
C GLY A 16 4.96 24.89 -5.02
N LEU A 17 5.24 23.60 -5.25
CA LEU A 17 4.47 22.81 -6.21
C LEU A 17 3.01 22.67 -5.75
N VAL A 18 2.08 22.96 -6.67
CA VAL A 18 0.64 22.80 -6.45
C VAL A 18 0.08 21.79 -7.45
N ILE A 19 -0.29 20.62 -6.95
CA ILE A 19 -0.96 19.57 -7.72
C ILE A 19 -2.48 19.71 -7.51
N ARG A 20 -3.22 20.02 -8.59
CA ARG A 20 -4.65 20.31 -8.48
C ARG A 20 -5.44 19.04 -8.17
N GLY A 21 -6.27 19.12 -7.12
CA GLY A 21 -7.13 18.02 -6.68
C GLY A 21 -6.40 16.96 -5.85
N LEU A 22 -5.15 17.20 -5.47
CA LEU A 22 -4.41 16.31 -4.57
C LEU A 22 -5.04 16.31 -3.17
N ARG A 23 -5.56 15.16 -2.76
CA ARG A 23 -6.19 14.90 -1.47
C ARG A 23 -6.08 13.42 -1.12
N ASP A 24 -6.62 13.05 0.04
CA ASP A 24 -6.72 11.66 0.50
C ASP A 24 -7.14 10.71 -0.64
N SER A 25 -6.31 9.68 -0.87
CA SER A 25 -6.51 8.69 -1.91
C SER A 25 -7.86 7.98 -1.83
N LYS A 26 -8.42 7.80 -0.63
CA LYS A 26 -9.73 7.18 -0.41
C LYS A 26 -10.89 8.05 -0.84
N GLN A 27 -10.67 9.38 -0.90
CA GLN A 27 -11.67 10.38 -1.31
C GLN A 27 -11.52 10.78 -2.79
N THR A 28 -10.64 10.09 -3.52
CA THR A 28 -10.30 10.38 -4.91
C THR A 28 -10.77 9.23 -5.78
N ALA A 29 -11.53 9.52 -6.84
CA ALA A 29 -12.01 8.50 -7.77
C ALA A 29 -10.84 7.82 -8.51
N GLU A 30 -10.99 6.57 -8.94
CA GLU A 30 -9.90 5.80 -9.56
C GLU A 30 -9.29 6.50 -10.78
N LYS A 31 -10.12 7.07 -11.65
CA LYS A 31 -9.67 7.85 -12.81
C LYS A 31 -8.79 9.04 -12.40
N ASP A 32 -9.20 9.76 -11.37
CA ASP A 32 -8.45 10.91 -10.86
C ASP A 32 -7.17 10.48 -10.14
N ARG A 33 -7.18 9.34 -9.42
CA ARG A 33 -5.97 8.77 -8.81
C ARG A 33 -4.93 8.43 -9.86
N LYS A 34 -5.32 7.81 -10.98
CA LYS A 34 -4.38 7.49 -12.08
C LYS A 34 -3.82 8.76 -12.71
N ARG A 35 -4.63 9.80 -12.92
CA ARG A 35 -4.15 11.10 -13.40
C ARG A 35 -3.13 11.72 -12.44
N LEU A 36 -3.48 11.77 -11.15
CA LEU A 36 -2.62 12.32 -10.09
C LEU A 36 -1.34 11.53 -9.93
N PHE A 37 -1.38 10.20 -10.05
CA PHE A 37 -0.20 9.34 -10.01
C PHE A 37 0.85 9.79 -11.03
N TRP A 38 0.44 9.96 -12.29
CA TRP A 38 1.35 10.42 -13.35
C TRP A 38 1.82 11.86 -13.15
N GLU A 39 0.95 12.75 -12.66
CA GLU A 39 1.33 14.12 -12.31
C GLU A 39 2.39 14.14 -11.19
N ILE A 40 2.22 13.32 -10.14
CA ILE A 40 3.19 13.21 -9.04
C ILE A 40 4.52 12.64 -9.58
N VAL A 41 4.49 11.51 -10.29
CA VAL A 41 5.71 10.87 -10.81
C VAL A 41 6.50 11.78 -11.75
N SER A 42 5.81 12.65 -12.51
CA SER A 42 6.47 13.58 -13.44
C SER A 42 6.97 14.88 -12.82
N THR A 43 6.53 15.22 -11.60
CA THR A 43 6.83 16.53 -10.98
C THR A 43 7.52 16.45 -9.62
N ALA A 44 7.50 15.28 -8.97
CA ALA A 44 8.19 15.05 -7.71
C ALA A 44 9.71 15.05 -7.90
N ASP A 45 10.45 15.50 -6.89
CA ASP A 45 11.92 15.42 -6.88
C ASP A 45 12.39 13.96 -6.79
N ALA A 46 11.66 13.15 -6.01
CA ALA A 46 11.86 11.72 -5.89
C ALA A 46 10.59 11.01 -5.39
N VAL A 47 10.41 9.77 -5.84
CA VAL A 47 9.38 8.83 -5.42
C VAL A 47 10.04 7.50 -5.12
N GLY A 48 9.75 6.93 -3.96
CA GLY A 48 10.19 5.58 -3.59
C GLY A 48 9.00 4.72 -3.16
N VAL A 49 9.07 3.41 -3.43
CA VAL A 49 7.99 2.45 -3.13
C VAL A 49 8.54 1.24 -2.39
N GLY A 50 7.85 0.85 -1.32
CA GLY A 50 8.18 -0.33 -0.54
C GLY A 50 7.03 -1.34 -0.55
N ILE A 51 7.34 -2.57 -0.99
CA ILE A 51 6.40 -3.69 -1.04
C ILE A 51 6.94 -4.81 -0.15
N VAL A 52 6.08 -5.40 0.67
CA VAL A 52 6.43 -6.55 1.51
C VAL A 52 5.52 -7.72 1.15
N GLU A 53 6.11 -8.90 0.90
CA GLU A 53 5.39 -10.09 0.48
C GLU A 53 4.57 -10.74 1.61
N ALA A 54 3.54 -11.49 1.22
CA ALA A 54 2.57 -12.09 2.14
C ALA A 54 3.22 -13.01 3.19
N ASP A 55 4.24 -13.77 2.79
CA ASP A 55 4.96 -14.70 3.65
C ASP A 55 5.83 -13.98 4.70
N ILE A 56 6.44 -12.84 4.35
CA ILE A 56 7.13 -11.96 5.29
C ILE A 56 6.14 -11.39 6.28
N ILE A 57 4.98 -10.90 5.80
CA ILE A 57 3.93 -10.33 6.68
C ILE A 57 3.45 -11.38 7.69
N ASP A 58 3.24 -12.62 7.25
CA ASP A 58 2.87 -13.72 8.14
C ASP A 58 3.95 -14.00 9.20
N ARG A 59 5.24 -13.82 8.88
CA ARG A 59 6.35 -14.01 9.82
C ARG A 59 6.51 -12.88 10.83
N ILE A 60 6.40 -11.62 10.39
CA ILE A 60 6.76 -10.45 11.23
C ILE A 60 5.57 -9.64 11.72
N ASN A 61 4.34 -10.05 11.39
CA ASN A 61 3.07 -9.34 11.60
C ASN A 61 2.89 -8.05 10.78
N ILE A 62 1.63 -7.60 10.71
CA ILE A 62 1.24 -6.46 9.87
C ILE A 62 1.93 -5.16 10.28
N LEU A 63 2.04 -4.86 11.58
CA LEU A 63 2.61 -3.59 12.03
C LEU A 63 4.10 -3.48 11.67
N GLN A 64 4.88 -4.55 11.86
CA GLN A 64 6.29 -4.53 11.49
C GLN A 64 6.47 -4.55 9.98
N SER A 65 5.62 -5.27 9.24
CA SER A 65 5.66 -5.25 7.78
C SER A 65 5.40 -3.86 7.19
N THR A 66 4.53 -3.07 7.81
CA THR A 66 4.27 -1.68 7.41
C THR A 66 5.48 -0.80 7.65
N LYS A 67 6.12 -0.93 8.82
CA LYS A 67 7.37 -0.21 9.10
C LYS A 67 8.48 -0.60 8.12
N LEU A 68 8.58 -1.88 7.77
CA LEU A 68 9.52 -2.39 6.78
C LEU A 68 9.23 -1.80 5.39
N ALA A 69 7.97 -1.82 4.95
CA ALA A 69 7.55 -1.21 3.69
C ALA A 69 7.88 0.30 3.65
N MET A 70 7.61 1.04 4.73
CA MET A 70 7.95 2.46 4.81
C MET A 70 9.46 2.69 4.75
N LYS A 71 10.26 1.86 5.44
CA LYS A 71 11.72 1.93 5.35
C LYS A 71 12.20 1.67 3.92
N MET A 72 11.70 0.62 3.27
CA MET A 72 12.02 0.31 1.87
C MET A 72 11.67 1.49 0.95
N ALA A 73 10.51 2.10 1.13
CA ALA A 73 10.10 3.26 0.34
C ALA A 73 11.02 4.48 0.54
N VAL A 74 11.53 4.70 1.75
CA VAL A 74 12.51 5.76 2.03
C VAL A 74 13.87 5.43 1.42
N ASP A 75 14.31 4.18 1.52
CA ASP A 75 15.59 3.72 0.94
C ASP A 75 15.55 3.82 -0.61
N ASP A 76 14.38 3.59 -1.23
CA ASP A 76 14.14 3.64 -2.68
C ASP A 76 14.07 5.08 -3.24
N LEU A 77 13.95 6.11 -2.40
CA LEU A 77 13.93 7.51 -2.87
C LEU A 77 15.19 7.91 -3.66
N GLY A 78 16.33 7.23 -3.42
CA GLY A 78 17.62 7.60 -4.01
C GLY A 78 18.20 8.93 -3.51
N ILE A 79 17.47 9.65 -2.65
CA ILE A 79 17.88 10.89 -1.99
C ILE A 79 17.66 10.78 -0.48
N ARG A 80 18.42 11.56 0.29
CA ARG A 80 18.27 11.61 1.75
C ARG A 80 17.47 12.87 2.16
N PRO A 81 16.17 12.77 2.45
CA PRO A 81 15.38 13.93 2.88
C PRO A 81 15.83 14.40 4.28
N ALA A 82 15.69 15.70 4.54
CA ALA A 82 16.03 16.28 5.84
C ALA A 82 15.01 15.94 6.95
N LEU A 83 13.74 15.75 6.56
CA LEU A 83 12.61 15.49 7.45
C LEU A 83 11.64 14.51 6.78
N LEU A 84 11.24 13.48 7.52
CA LEU A 84 10.18 12.56 7.15
C LEU A 84 8.87 12.95 7.85
N LEU A 85 7.80 13.07 7.06
CA LEU A 85 6.44 13.25 7.56
C LEU A 85 5.72 11.91 7.42
N ILE A 86 5.29 11.32 8.55
CA ILE A 86 4.75 9.96 8.58
C ILE A 86 3.34 9.96 9.17
N ASP A 87 2.44 9.15 8.63
CA ASP A 87 1.09 8.98 9.19
C ASP A 87 1.13 7.98 10.35
N ALA A 88 0.75 8.44 11.54
CA ALA A 88 0.48 7.63 12.75
C ALA A 88 1.58 6.68 13.29
N VAL A 89 2.77 6.56 12.69
CA VAL A 89 3.87 5.69 13.20
C VAL A 89 5.23 6.38 13.23
N ARG A 90 6.18 5.77 13.95
CA ARG A 90 7.60 6.14 13.99
C ARG A 90 8.46 4.95 13.55
N LEU A 91 9.44 5.22 12.70
CA LEU A 91 10.44 4.25 12.23
C LEU A 91 11.68 4.36 13.12
N THR A 92 11.89 3.38 13.99
CA THR A 92 13.03 3.36 14.92
C THR A 92 14.36 3.16 14.21
N ASP A 93 14.33 2.46 13.08
CA ASP A 93 15.53 2.00 12.38
C ASP A 93 15.92 2.94 11.23
N VAL A 94 15.27 4.10 11.15
CA VAL A 94 15.53 5.16 10.16
C VAL A 94 16.09 6.38 10.87
N ASN A 95 17.38 6.64 10.67
CA ASN A 95 18.10 7.77 11.27
C ASN A 95 17.88 9.06 10.48
N LEU A 96 16.63 9.54 10.52
CA LEU A 96 16.17 10.81 9.96
C LEU A 96 15.25 11.49 10.98
N HIS A 97 15.19 12.83 10.94
CA HIS A 97 14.19 13.56 11.68
C HIS A 97 12.80 13.14 11.19
N GLN A 98 11.90 12.85 12.12
CA GLN A 98 10.57 12.34 11.82
C GLN A 98 9.52 13.16 12.56
N LYS A 99 8.44 13.50 11.87
CA LYS A 99 7.26 14.11 12.47
C LYS A 99 6.03 13.31 12.09
N SER A 100 5.32 12.80 13.09
CA SER A 100 4.11 12.02 12.88
C SER A 100 2.88 12.90 12.98
N PHE A 101 1.89 12.67 12.13
CA PHE A 101 0.60 13.35 12.16
C PHE A 101 -0.53 12.34 12.25
N ILE A 102 -1.64 12.75 12.86
CA ILE A 102 -2.92 12.04 12.74
C ILE A 102 -3.66 12.68 11.57
N LYS A 103 -4.08 11.90 10.58
CA LYS A 103 -4.69 12.39 9.32
C LYS A 103 -3.72 13.23 8.48
N GLY A 104 -2.47 12.77 8.36
CA GLY A 104 -1.40 13.49 7.67
C GLY A 104 -1.73 13.91 6.24
N GLU A 105 -2.58 13.14 5.54
CA GLU A 105 -3.03 13.43 4.17
C GLU A 105 -3.76 14.78 4.04
N SER A 106 -4.44 15.24 5.09
CA SER A 106 -5.12 16.55 5.11
C SER A 106 -4.20 17.72 5.45
N VAL A 107 -2.99 17.43 5.93
CA VAL A 107 -2.04 18.42 6.47
C VAL A 107 -0.82 18.60 5.56
N SER A 108 -0.46 17.58 4.77
CA SER A 108 0.74 17.58 3.94
C SER A 108 0.47 17.06 2.54
N ALA A 109 0.82 17.87 1.53
CA ALA A 109 0.78 17.48 0.12
C ALA A 109 1.67 16.27 -0.16
N ALA A 110 2.84 16.16 0.49
CA ALA A 110 3.71 15.00 0.33
C ALA A 110 3.08 13.71 0.87
N ILE A 111 2.35 13.77 1.99
CA ILE A 111 1.64 12.60 2.55
C ILE A 111 0.47 12.21 1.62
N ALA A 112 -0.29 13.20 1.12
CA ALA A 112 -1.36 12.93 0.14
C ALA A 112 -0.81 12.33 -1.17
N ALA A 113 0.32 12.84 -1.68
CA ALA A 113 0.97 12.30 -2.87
C ALA A 113 1.44 10.85 -2.64
N ALA A 114 2.11 10.58 -1.52
CA ALA A 114 2.53 9.23 -1.15
C ALA A 114 1.34 8.26 -1.07
N SER A 115 0.20 8.68 -0.52
CA SER A 115 -0.97 7.80 -0.44
C SER A 115 -1.62 7.52 -1.79
N ILE A 116 -1.59 8.47 -2.73
CA ILE A 116 -1.99 8.23 -4.12
C ILE A 116 -1.05 7.22 -4.79
N ILE A 117 0.27 7.39 -4.67
CA ILE A 117 1.28 6.46 -5.23
C ILE A 117 1.04 5.04 -4.68
N ALA A 118 1.01 4.90 -3.36
CA ALA A 118 0.77 3.63 -2.68
C ALA A 118 -0.53 2.96 -3.14
N LYS A 119 -1.60 3.73 -3.30
CA LYS A 119 -2.91 3.21 -3.69
C LYS A 119 -2.94 2.73 -5.14
N VAL A 120 -2.37 3.49 -6.08
CA VAL A 120 -2.34 3.10 -7.50
C VAL A 120 -1.44 1.87 -7.70
N VAL A 121 -0.24 1.87 -7.13
CA VAL A 121 0.66 0.70 -7.20
C VAL A 121 -0.01 -0.56 -6.64
N ARG A 122 -0.70 -0.45 -5.50
CA ARG A 122 -1.45 -1.60 -4.95
C ARG A 122 -2.52 -2.09 -5.92
N ASP A 123 -3.30 -1.18 -6.48
CA ASP A 123 -4.44 -1.54 -7.32
C ASP A 123 -3.95 -2.22 -8.61
N ASP A 124 -2.82 -1.77 -9.16
CA ASP A 124 -2.16 -2.39 -10.32
C ASP A 124 -1.59 -3.78 -10.00
N ILE A 125 -0.89 -3.96 -8.87
CA ILE A 125 -0.43 -5.30 -8.42
C ILE A 125 -1.62 -6.28 -8.28
N MET A 126 -2.78 -5.81 -7.80
CA MET A 126 -3.97 -6.66 -7.69
C MET A 126 -4.59 -7.01 -9.06
N LEU A 127 -4.38 -6.19 -10.09
CA LEU A 127 -4.76 -6.53 -11.46
C LEU A 127 -3.82 -7.61 -12.02
N ASP A 128 -2.51 -7.47 -11.83
CA ASP A 128 -1.54 -8.49 -12.26
C ASP A 128 -1.81 -9.83 -11.57
N TYR A 129 -2.19 -9.81 -10.29
CA TYR A 129 -2.59 -11.03 -9.59
C TYR A 129 -3.93 -11.59 -10.05
N HIS A 130 -4.84 -10.78 -10.57
CA HIS A 130 -6.05 -11.30 -11.20
C HIS A 130 -5.71 -12.13 -12.44
N ASP A 131 -4.76 -11.67 -13.24
CA ASP A 131 -4.35 -12.40 -14.45
C ASP A 131 -3.66 -13.73 -14.10
N ARG A 132 -2.92 -13.77 -12.99
CA ARG A 132 -2.24 -14.98 -12.49
C ARG A 132 -3.15 -15.96 -11.74
N TYR A 133 -4.20 -15.45 -11.10
CA TYR A 133 -5.14 -16.20 -10.26
C TYR A 133 -6.58 -15.77 -10.59
N PRO A 134 -7.06 -16.07 -11.81
CA PRO A 134 -8.35 -15.57 -12.29
C PRO A 134 -9.53 -16.02 -11.45
N GLU A 135 -9.43 -17.18 -10.79
CA GLU A 135 -10.45 -17.81 -9.95
C GLU A 135 -10.85 -16.96 -8.73
N TYR A 136 -9.98 -16.04 -8.31
CA TYR A 136 -10.17 -15.22 -7.12
C TYR A 136 -10.63 -13.79 -7.42
N ASN A 137 -10.91 -13.43 -8.68
CA ASN A 137 -11.42 -12.09 -9.06
C ASN A 137 -10.75 -10.87 -8.37
N PHE A 138 -9.42 -10.88 -8.21
CA PHE A 138 -8.69 -9.83 -7.50
C PHE A 138 -8.92 -8.42 -8.07
N LYS A 139 -9.28 -8.30 -9.36
CA LYS A 139 -9.61 -7.02 -9.98
C LYS A 139 -10.78 -6.30 -9.30
N GLY A 140 -11.75 -7.05 -8.76
CA GLY A 140 -12.96 -6.49 -8.12
C GLY A 140 -12.70 -6.08 -6.68
N HIS A 141 -12.40 -7.05 -5.82
CA HIS A 141 -12.26 -6.81 -4.38
C HIS A 141 -10.84 -6.49 -3.92
N LYS A 142 -9.83 -6.45 -4.81
CA LYS A 142 -8.44 -6.04 -4.48
C LYS A 142 -7.86 -6.77 -3.27
N GLY A 143 -8.19 -8.05 -3.14
CA GLY A 143 -7.80 -8.93 -2.03
C GLY A 143 -8.41 -8.61 -0.64
N TYR A 144 -9.32 -7.64 -0.53
CA TYR A 144 -10.12 -7.43 0.68
C TYR A 144 -11.00 -8.65 0.96
N GLY A 145 -11.27 -8.96 2.23
CA GLY A 145 -12.10 -10.11 2.61
C GLY A 145 -13.59 -9.86 2.46
N THR A 146 -14.01 -9.54 1.23
CA THR A 146 -15.41 -9.50 0.80
C THR A 146 -16.00 -10.90 0.84
N ARG A 147 -17.33 -10.98 0.76
CA ARG A 147 -18.03 -12.27 0.71
C ARG A 147 -17.54 -13.13 -0.46
N GLU A 148 -17.50 -12.55 -1.66
CA GLU A 148 -16.98 -13.18 -2.88
C GLU A 148 -15.57 -13.75 -2.69
N HIS A 149 -14.65 -12.97 -2.12
CA HIS A 149 -13.27 -13.45 -1.93
C HIS A 149 -13.21 -14.63 -0.96
N ILE A 150 -14.04 -14.64 0.08
CA ILE A 150 -14.11 -15.76 1.03
C ILE A 150 -14.70 -16.99 0.36
N GLU A 151 -15.73 -16.82 -0.49
CA GLU A 151 -16.30 -17.90 -1.31
C GLU A 151 -15.22 -18.52 -2.21
N CYS A 152 -14.46 -17.72 -2.95
CA CYS A 152 -13.33 -18.20 -3.76
C CYS A 152 -12.27 -18.94 -2.93
N ILE A 153 -11.92 -18.43 -1.74
CA ILE A 153 -10.95 -19.09 -0.85
C ILE A 153 -11.47 -20.44 -0.36
N ASN A 154 -12.76 -20.56 -0.04
CA ASN A 154 -13.34 -21.81 0.41
C ASN A 154 -13.42 -22.83 -0.73
N GLU A 155 -13.64 -22.38 -1.96
CA GLU A 155 -13.74 -23.25 -3.14
C GLU A 155 -12.37 -23.72 -3.63
N TYR A 156 -11.41 -22.80 -3.77
CA TYR A 156 -10.11 -23.06 -4.40
C TYR A 156 -8.94 -23.17 -3.41
N GLY A 157 -9.18 -22.93 -2.12
CA GLY A 157 -8.15 -22.80 -1.10
C GLY A 157 -7.37 -21.47 -1.20
N PRO A 158 -6.43 -21.18 -0.27
CA PRO A 158 -5.60 -19.98 -0.34
C PRO A 158 -4.41 -20.15 -1.33
N CYS A 159 -4.25 -19.22 -2.27
CA CYS A 159 -3.08 -19.16 -3.15
C CYS A 159 -1.87 -18.46 -2.50
N LEU A 160 -0.72 -18.40 -3.19
CA LEU A 160 0.57 -17.93 -2.64
C LEU A 160 0.55 -16.50 -2.06
N ILE A 161 -0.30 -15.62 -2.60
CA ILE A 161 -0.37 -14.22 -2.16
C ILE A 161 -1.30 -14.02 -0.95
N HIS A 162 -1.97 -15.09 -0.49
CA HIS A 162 -2.81 -15.04 0.70
C HIS A 162 -1.94 -15.02 1.95
N ARG A 163 -2.25 -14.08 2.86
CA ARG A 163 -1.65 -14.03 4.19
C ARG A 163 -2.35 -15.06 5.08
N LYS A 164 -1.67 -16.16 5.37
CA LYS A 164 -2.22 -17.34 6.06
C LYS A 164 -2.43 -17.10 7.54
N SER A 165 -1.73 -16.13 8.13
CA SER A 165 -1.87 -15.75 9.54
C SER A 165 -3.19 -15.02 9.85
N PHE A 166 -3.91 -14.53 8.85
CA PHE A 166 -5.14 -13.76 9.05
C PHE A 166 -6.36 -14.64 9.24
N CYS A 167 -7.22 -14.30 10.22
CA CYS A 167 -8.33 -15.16 10.68
C CYS A 167 -9.18 -15.75 9.53
N LYS A 168 -9.63 -14.92 8.59
CA LYS A 168 -10.48 -15.40 7.47
C LYS A 168 -9.80 -16.38 6.50
N VAL A 169 -8.48 -16.50 6.54
CA VAL A 169 -7.70 -17.48 5.75
C VAL A 169 -7.31 -18.67 6.62
N LYS A 170 -6.93 -18.39 7.87
CA LYS A 170 -6.52 -19.40 8.85
C LYS A 170 -7.64 -20.40 9.15
N ASP A 171 -8.89 -19.91 9.18
CA ASP A 171 -10.05 -20.69 9.60
C ASP A 171 -10.72 -21.44 8.43
N VAL A 172 -10.11 -21.45 7.25
CA VAL A 172 -10.66 -22.12 6.05
C VAL A 172 -10.54 -23.63 6.23
N GLN A 173 -11.69 -24.30 6.33
CA GLN A 173 -11.77 -25.75 6.25
C GLN A 173 -11.76 -26.14 4.78
N LEU A 174 -10.64 -26.72 4.32
CA LEU A 174 -10.57 -27.24 2.95
C LEU A 174 -11.40 -28.53 2.87
N PRO A 175 -12.28 -28.69 1.87
CA PRO A 175 -13.17 -29.86 1.76
C PRO A 175 -12.46 -31.20 1.52
N PHE A 176 -11.12 -31.22 1.40
CA PHE A 176 -10.32 -32.42 1.11
C PHE A 176 -9.02 -32.50 1.92
N LEU A 177 -9.10 -32.32 3.24
CA LEU A 177 -8.08 -32.78 4.18
C LEU A 177 -8.66 -33.86 5.11
#